data_AF-G4RC84-F1
#
_entry.id   AF-G4RC84-F1
#
_cell.length_a   1.000
_cell.length_b   1.000
_cell.length_c   1.000
_cell.angle_alpha   90.00
_cell.angle_beta   90.00
_cell.angle_gamma   90.00
#
_symmetry.space_group_name_H-M   'P 1'
#
loop_
_entity.id
_entity.type
_entity.pdbx_description
1 polymer ?
#
loop_
_entity_poly.entity_id
_entity_poly.type
_entity_poly.pdbx_seq_one_letter_code
_entity_poly.pdbx_strand_id
1 'polypeptide(L)'
;MKTAIKHMNADQIRSEIDAIERKRQAINAEQDDLFDRSEALAIQRRELTGKLSEIGKRLFEIAKSTTTVRGEVDGLFVRNSNLAEKVEEIMLAERVVYREIEASFSRDAALDRRENLVMKRSRELQSEAA
;
A
#
# COMPACT_ATOMS: atom_id res chain seq x y z
N MET A 1 3.41 26.70 -9.00
CA MET A 1 4.67 25.94 -8.86
C MET A 1 5.74 26.38 -9.86
N LYS A 2 5.50 26.33 -11.19
CA LYS A 2 6.49 26.77 -12.21
C LYS A 2 7.04 28.19 -12.00
N THR A 3 6.20 29.11 -11.55
CA THR A 3 6.58 30.51 -11.28
C THR A 3 7.55 30.65 -10.11
N ALA A 4 7.41 29.86 -9.05
CA ALA A 4 8.29 29.93 -7.89
C ALA A 4 9.71 29.43 -8.21
N ILE A 5 9.82 28.34 -8.99
CA ILE A 5 11.12 27.77 -9.39
C ILE A 5 11.86 28.70 -10.36
N LYS A 6 11.14 29.39 -11.25
CA LYS A 6 11.73 30.31 -12.23
C LYS A 6 12.54 31.45 -11.59
N HIS A 7 12.20 31.86 -10.37
CA HIS A 7 12.87 32.97 -9.67
C HIS A 7 13.93 32.50 -8.67
N MET A 8 14.23 31.21 -8.59
CA MET A 8 15.26 30.69 -7.71
C MET A 8 16.66 31.09 -8.19
N ASN A 9 17.53 31.42 -7.24
CA ASN A 9 18.98 31.58 -7.44
C ASN A 9 19.72 30.24 -7.26
N ALA A 10 21.04 30.23 -7.48
CA ALA A 10 21.84 29.01 -7.44
C ALA A 10 21.80 28.29 -6.08
N ASP A 11 21.86 29.03 -4.97
CA ASP A 11 21.81 28.45 -3.61
C ASP A 11 20.43 27.84 -3.31
N GLN A 12 19.35 28.52 -3.74
CA GLN A 12 17.98 28.02 -3.62
C GLN A 12 17.77 26.76 -4.48
N ILE A 13 18.33 26.71 -5.69
CA ILE A 13 18.29 25.51 -6.54
C ILE A 13 19.01 24.35 -5.87
N ARG A 14 20.21 24.57 -5.32
CA ARG A 14 20.97 23.52 -4.62
C ARG A 14 20.20 23.01 -3.40
N SER A 15 19.67 23.90 -2.58
CA SER A 15 18.86 23.52 -1.42
C SER A 15 17.58 22.76 -1.83
N GLU A 16 16.99 23.09 -2.97
CA GLU A 16 15.81 22.40 -3.47
C GLU A 16 16.14 20.99 -4.00
N ILE A 17 17.30 20.80 -4.64
CA ILE A 17 17.79 19.48 -5.06
C ILE A 17 17.98 18.58 -3.83
N ASP A 18 18.69 19.06 -2.81
CA ASP A 18 18.89 18.30 -1.56
C ASP A 18 17.55 17.93 -0.89
N ALA A 19 16.56 18.83 -0.95
CA ALA A 19 15.22 18.57 -0.42
C ALA A 19 14.44 17.54 -1.23
N ILE A 20 14.57 17.55 -2.56
CA ILE A 20 13.97 16.55 -3.46
C ILE A 20 14.58 15.17 -3.19
N GLU A 21 15.90 15.07 -3.07
CA GLU A 21 16.59 13.81 -2.79
C GLU A 21 16.13 13.19 -1.47
N ARG A 22 16.07 13.98 -0.40
CA ARG A 22 15.55 13.51 0.91
C ARG A 22 14.10 13.04 0.82
N LYS A 23 13.25 13.75 0.08
CA LYS A 23 11.85 13.35 -0.13
C LYS A 23 11.74 12.05 -0.93
N ARG A 24 12.58 11.86 -1.95
CA ARG A 24 12.62 10.62 -2.73
C ARG A 24 13.05 9.43 -1.86
N GLN A 25 14.09 9.60 -1.03
CA GLN A 25 14.49 8.56 -0.08
C GLN A 25 13.36 8.18 0.88
N ALA A 26 12.63 9.17 1.40
CA ALA A 26 11.48 8.91 2.27
C ALA A 26 10.34 8.18 1.56
N ILE A 27 10.04 8.55 0.31
CA ILE A 27 9.00 7.88 -0.50
C ILE A 27 9.40 6.44 -0.82
N ASN A 28 10.67 6.19 -1.16
CA ASN A 28 11.13 4.83 -1.42
C ASN A 28 10.97 3.94 -0.18
N ALA A 29 11.39 4.43 0.99
CA ALA A 29 11.21 3.70 2.24
C ALA A 29 9.72 3.46 2.57
N GLU A 30 8.85 4.42 2.26
CA GLU A 30 7.40 4.26 2.41
C GLU A 30 6.84 3.23 1.42
N GLN A 31 7.30 3.19 0.16
CA GLN A 31 6.90 2.19 -0.81
C GLN A 31 7.29 0.78 -0.37
N ASP A 32 8.53 0.60 0.10
CA ASP A 32 9.01 -0.68 0.63
C ASP A 32 8.12 -1.18 1.78
N ASP A 33 7.82 -0.33 2.78
CA ASP A 33 6.90 -0.68 3.88
C ASP A 33 5.50 -1.04 3.39
N LEU A 34 4.95 -0.28 2.44
CA LEU A 34 3.62 -0.55 1.89
C LEU A 34 3.57 -1.87 1.12
N PHE A 35 4.63 -2.21 0.38
CA PHE A 35 4.72 -3.50 -0.31
C PHE A 35 4.82 -4.67 0.67
N ASP A 36 5.65 -4.55 1.71
CA ASP A 36 5.77 -5.56 2.77
C ASP A 36 4.42 -5.78 3.47
N ARG A 37 3.71 -4.69 3.80
CA ARG A 37 2.37 -4.75 4.40
C ARG A 37 1.35 -5.38 3.46
N SER A 38 1.41 -5.08 2.16
CA SER A 38 0.53 -5.69 1.14
C SER A 38 0.74 -7.20 1.05
N GLU A 39 2.01 -7.65 1.01
CA GLU A 39 2.35 -9.06 0.98
C GLU A 39 1.90 -9.78 2.25
N ALA A 40 2.12 -9.20 3.43
CA ALA A 40 1.68 -9.76 4.70
C ALA A 40 0.16 -9.95 4.75
N LEU A 41 -0.62 -8.95 4.32
CA LEU A 41 -2.08 -9.05 4.25
C LEU A 41 -2.53 -10.12 3.25
N ALA A 42 -1.87 -10.22 2.10
CA ALA A 42 -2.19 -11.24 1.09
C ALA A 42 -1.95 -12.67 1.61
N ILE A 43 -0.87 -12.88 2.38
CA ILE A 43 -0.59 -14.15 3.05
C ILE A 43 -1.68 -14.46 4.08
N GLN A 44 -2.03 -13.50 4.95
CA GLN A 44 -3.07 -13.69 5.97
C GLN A 44 -4.44 -14.02 5.35
N ARG A 45 -4.83 -13.31 4.28
CA ARG A 45 -6.08 -13.59 3.56
C ARG A 45 -6.10 -15.01 3.02
N ARG A 46 -5.00 -15.47 2.41
CA ARG A 46 -4.89 -16.83 1.85
C ARG A 46 -5.04 -17.88 2.95
N GLU A 47 -4.38 -17.69 4.09
CA GLU A 47 -4.46 -18.60 5.23
C GLU A 47 -5.89 -18.70 5.79
N LEU A 48 -6.54 -17.56 6.03
CA LEU A 48 -7.90 -17.53 6.56
C LEU A 48 -8.92 -18.11 5.58
N THR A 49 -8.75 -17.85 4.28
CA THR A 49 -9.57 -18.46 3.22
C THR A 49 -9.43 -19.98 3.22
N GLY A 50 -8.21 -20.49 3.43
CA GLY A 50 -7.95 -21.92 3.61
C GLY A 50 -8.72 -22.50 4.80
N LYS A 51 -8.65 -21.84 5.97
CA LYS A 51 -9.38 -22.26 7.18
C LYS A 51 -10.90 -22.23 7.00
N LEU A 52 -11.44 -21.21 6.34
CA LEU A 52 -12.85 -21.12 5.97
C LEU A 52 -13.28 -22.32 5.12
N SER A 53 -12.48 -22.66 4.11
CA SER A 53 -12.76 -23.81 3.23
C SER A 53 -12.76 -25.13 4.01
N GLU A 54 -11.81 -25.33 4.93
CA GLU A 54 -11.74 -26.53 5.76
C GLU A 54 -12.97 -26.66 6.67
N ILE A 55 -13.38 -25.59 7.34
CA ILE A 55 -14.59 -25.58 8.18
C ILE A 55 -15.83 -25.87 7.34
N GLY A 56 -15.94 -25.26 6.14
CA GLY A 56 -17.03 -25.51 5.21
C GLY A 56 -17.13 -26.99 4.81
N LYS A 57 -16.00 -27.66 4.57
CA LYS A 57 -15.96 -29.11 4.29
C LYS A 57 -16.43 -29.94 5.49
N ARG A 58 -15.95 -29.64 6.70
CA ARG A 58 -16.37 -30.34 7.92
C ARG A 58 -17.85 -30.19 8.21
N LEU A 59 -18.40 -28.98 8.04
CA LEU A 59 -19.84 -28.73 8.16
C LEU A 59 -20.64 -29.58 7.15
N PHE A 60 -20.16 -29.68 5.91
CA PHE A 60 -20.79 -30.50 4.88
C PHE A 60 -20.74 -32.01 5.18
N GLU A 61 -19.61 -32.50 5.73
CA GLU A 61 -19.46 -33.88 6.16
C GLU A 61 -20.40 -34.22 7.33
N ILE A 62 -20.48 -33.37 8.35
CA ILE A 62 -21.38 -33.55 9.49
C ILE A 62 -22.85 -33.54 9.03
N ALA A 63 -23.22 -32.65 8.10
CA ALA A 63 -24.56 -32.60 7.54
C ALA A 63 -24.96 -33.91 6.82
N LYS A 64 -23.99 -34.66 6.29
CA LYS A 64 -24.21 -35.97 5.65
C LYS A 64 -24.29 -37.13 6.63
N SER A 65 -23.71 -37.04 7.83
CA SER A 65 -23.81 -38.08 8.86
C SER A 65 -25.03 -37.82 9.75
N THR A 66 -26.14 -38.49 9.49
CA THR A 66 -27.50 -38.22 10.00
C THR A 66 -27.73 -38.43 11.51
N THR A 67 -26.70 -38.55 12.34
CA THR A 67 -26.84 -38.72 13.79
C THR A 67 -25.85 -37.83 14.54
N THR A 68 -26.34 -36.64 14.88
CA THR A 68 -25.94 -35.82 16.03
C THR A 68 -24.49 -35.35 16.10
N VAL A 69 -24.26 -34.04 15.91
CA VAL A 69 -23.62 -33.19 16.95
C VAL A 69 -24.04 -31.72 16.78
N ARG A 70 -25.23 -31.33 17.31
CA ARG A 70 -25.73 -29.94 17.21
C ARG A 70 -24.72 -28.92 17.74
N GLY A 71 -24.04 -29.23 18.86
CA GLY A 71 -23.04 -28.34 19.47
C GLY A 71 -21.74 -28.16 18.67
N GLU A 72 -21.29 -29.18 17.93
CA GLU A 72 -20.12 -29.04 17.05
C GLU A 72 -20.47 -28.25 15.79
N VAL A 73 -21.67 -28.46 15.24
CA VAL A 73 -22.18 -27.67 14.11
C VAL A 73 -22.29 -26.19 14.50
N ASP A 74 -22.92 -25.88 15.63
CA ASP A 74 -23.06 -24.50 16.11
C ASP A 74 -21.69 -23.85 16.35
N GLY A 75 -20.74 -24.57 16.97
CA GLY A 75 -19.38 -24.09 17.18
C GLY A 75 -18.59 -23.85 15.88
N LEU A 76 -18.77 -24.72 14.88
CA LEU A 76 -18.17 -24.53 13.56
C LEU A 76 -18.80 -23.36 12.81
N PHE A 77 -20.12 -23.14 12.91
CA PHE A 77 -20.79 -21.97 12.33
C PHE A 77 -20.24 -20.66 12.91
N VAL A 78 -20.15 -20.55 14.23
CA VAL A 78 -19.58 -19.35 14.88
C VAL A 78 -18.15 -19.09 14.41
N ARG A 79 -17.30 -20.13 14.33
CA ARG A 79 -15.93 -19.99 13.81
C ARG A 79 -15.90 -19.59 12.34
N ASN A 80 -16.80 -20.14 11.51
CA ASN A 80 -16.91 -19.82 10.09
C ASN A 80 -17.29 -18.34 9.90
N SER A 81 -18.31 -17.86 10.63
CA SER A 81 -18.74 -16.46 10.61
C SER A 81 -17.61 -15.52 11.05
N ASN A 82 -16.94 -15.80 12.17
CA ASN A 82 -15.85 -14.95 12.65
C ASN A 82 -14.65 -14.90 11.67
N LEU A 83 -14.36 -16.02 11.00
CA LEU A 83 -13.31 -16.05 9.98
C LEU A 83 -13.72 -15.29 8.72
N ALA A 84 -15.00 -15.34 8.34
CA ALA A 84 -15.52 -14.60 7.19
C ALA A 84 -15.43 -13.09 7.43
N GLU A 85 -15.81 -12.63 8.63
CA GLU A 85 -15.65 -11.24 9.07
C GLU A 85 -14.18 -10.80 8.99
N LYS A 86 -13.25 -11.60 9.52
CA LYS A 86 -11.81 -11.30 9.44
C LYS A 86 -11.27 -11.24 8.01
N VAL A 87 -11.76 -12.10 7.11
CA VAL A 87 -11.39 -12.03 5.69
C VAL A 87 -11.89 -10.72 5.07
N GLU A 88 -13.10 -10.30 5.41
CA GLU A 88 -13.64 -9.01 4.94
C GLU A 88 -12.82 -7.83 5.47
N GLU A 89 -12.46 -7.83 6.76
CA GLU A 89 -11.58 -6.82 7.36
C GLU A 89 -10.22 -6.72 6.64
N ILE A 90 -9.59 -7.86 6.36
CA ILE A 90 -8.31 -7.89 5.63
C ILE A 90 -8.49 -7.39 4.20
N MET A 91 -9.57 -7.75 3.51
CA MET A 91 -9.85 -7.24 2.17
C MET A 91 -10.04 -5.71 2.17
N LEU A 92 -10.65 -5.15 3.20
CA LEU A 92 -10.76 -3.69 3.37
C LEU A 92 -9.39 -3.06 3.62
N ALA A 93 -8.55 -3.67 4.47
CA ALA A 93 -7.20 -3.21 4.73
C ALA A 93 -6.32 -3.26 3.46
N GLU A 94 -6.38 -4.34 2.68
CA GLU A 94 -5.68 -4.45 1.38
C GLU A 94 -6.08 -3.29 0.45
N ARG A 95 -7.37 -2.96 0.36
CA ARG A 95 -7.85 -1.83 -0.47
C ARG A 95 -7.33 -0.47 0.01
N VAL A 96 -7.06 -0.31 1.30
CA VAL A 96 -6.43 0.91 1.82
C VAL A 96 -4.97 0.95 1.41
N VAL A 97 -4.23 -0.14 1.62
CA VAL A 97 -2.81 -0.24 1.26
C VAL A 97 -2.61 -0.02 -0.25
N TYR A 98 -3.45 -0.60 -1.11
CA TYR A 98 -3.37 -0.34 -2.56
C TYR A 98 -3.55 1.14 -2.91
N ARG A 99 -4.48 1.84 -2.24
CA ARG A 99 -4.66 3.29 -2.43
C ARG A 99 -3.46 4.09 -1.94
N GLU A 100 -2.83 3.67 -0.84
CA GLU A 100 -1.61 4.30 -0.32
C GLU A 100 -0.42 4.10 -1.29
N ILE A 101 -0.28 2.90 -1.87
CA ILE A 101 0.71 2.61 -2.92
C ILE A 101 0.50 3.53 -4.12
N GLU A 102 -0.72 3.63 -4.66
CA GLU A 102 -1.04 4.52 -5.78
C GLU A 102 -0.74 5.99 -5.47
N ALA A 103 -1.08 6.44 -4.26
CA ALA A 103 -0.79 7.80 -3.80
C ALA A 103 0.72 8.04 -3.63
N SER A 104 1.48 7.03 -3.21
CA SER A 104 2.94 7.09 -3.11
C SER A 104 3.58 7.27 -4.48
N PHE A 105 3.22 6.45 -5.47
CA PHE A 105 3.68 6.63 -6.86
C PHE A 105 3.28 7.98 -7.45
N SER A 106 2.09 8.48 -7.12
CA SER A 106 1.64 9.80 -7.57
C SER A 106 2.50 10.93 -6.99
N ARG A 107 2.95 10.80 -5.73
CA ARG A 107 3.88 11.74 -5.10
C ARG A 107 5.26 11.69 -5.73
N ASP A 108 5.76 10.49 -6.04
CA ASP A 108 7.06 10.32 -6.71
C ASP A 108 7.04 10.97 -8.11
N ALA A 109 6.00 10.69 -8.91
CA ALA A 109 5.83 11.32 -10.22
C ALA A 109 5.65 12.86 -10.16
N ALA A 110 5.15 13.40 -9.03
CA ALA A 110 5.11 14.84 -8.80
C ALA A 110 6.50 15.40 -8.46
N LEU A 111 7.31 14.65 -7.71
CA LEU A 111 8.72 14.98 -7.45
C LEU A 111 9.55 14.96 -8.73
N ASP A 112 9.41 13.96 -9.59
CA ASP A 112 10.09 13.92 -10.89
C ASP A 112 9.82 15.16 -11.73
N ARG A 113 8.55 15.58 -11.79
CA ARG A 113 8.16 16.80 -12.49
C ARG A 113 8.77 18.04 -11.86
N ARG A 114 8.90 18.08 -10.54
CA ARG A 114 9.55 19.19 -9.82
C ARG A 114 11.05 19.21 -10.06
N GLU A 115 11.72 18.07 -9.97
CA GLU A 115 13.15 17.90 -10.25
C GLU A 115 13.49 18.37 -11.66
N ASN A 116 12.70 17.96 -12.66
CA ASN A 116 12.88 18.42 -14.04
C ASN A 116 12.81 19.95 -14.20
N LEU A 117 11.91 20.62 -13.47
CA LEU A 117 11.82 22.09 -13.48
C LEU A 117 13.01 22.75 -12.81
N VAL A 118 13.48 22.18 -11.69
CA VAL A 118 14.66 22.66 -10.96
C VAL A 118 15.92 22.50 -11.81
N MET A 119 16.11 21.34 -12.43
CA MET A 119 17.23 21.08 -13.34
C MET A 119 17.21 21.99 -14.56
N LYS A 120 16.03 22.28 -15.12
CA LYS A 120 15.90 23.26 -16.19
C LYS A 120 16.37 24.65 -15.72
N ARG A 121 15.91 25.11 -14.55
CA ARG A 121 16.33 26.42 -14.03
C ARG A 121 17.83 26.46 -13.70
N SER A 122 18.40 25.37 -13.20
CA SER A 122 19.84 25.24 -12.96
C SER A 122 20.65 25.47 -14.24
N ARG A 123 20.21 24.89 -15.36
CA ARG A 123 20.86 25.09 -16.67
C ARG A 123 20.71 26.53 -17.18
N GLU A 124 19.54 27.14 -16.99
CA GLU A 124 19.31 28.55 -17.33
C GLU A 124 20.28 29.47 -16.56
N LEU A 125 20.41 29.28 -15.24
CA LEU A 125 21.36 30.03 -14.40
C LEU A 125 22.82 29.84 -14.84
N GLN A 126 23.21 28.62 -15.23
CA GLN A 126 24.56 28.36 -15.76
C GLN A 126 24.80 29.11 -17.08
N SER A 127 23.80 29.19 -17.96
CA SER A 127 23.91 29.95 -19.21
C SER A 127 23.86 31.47 -19.01
N GLU A 128 23.19 31.96 -17.97
CA GLU A 128 23.17 33.40 -17.60
C GLU A 128 24.53 33.86 -17.00
N ALA A 129 25.32 32.93 -16.46
CA ALA A 129 26.60 33.20 -15.82
C ALA A 129 27.83 33.00 -16.74
N ALA A 130 27.63 32.55 -17.98
CA ALA A 130 28.66 32.31 -19.00
C ALA A 130 28.78 33.49 -19.97
#